data_AF-A0A389MP70-F1
#
_entry.id   AF-A0A389MP70-F1
#
_cell.length_a   1.000
_cell.length_b   1.000
_cell.length_c   1.000
_cell.angle_alpha   90.00
_cell.angle_beta   90.00
_cell.angle_gamma   90.00
#
_symmetry.space_group_name_H-M   'P 1'
#
loop_
_entity.id
_entity.type
_entity.pdbx_description
1 polymer ?
#
loop_
_entity_poly.entity_id
_entity_poly.type
_entity_poly.pdbx_seq_one_letter_code
_entity_poly.pdbx_strand_id
1 'polypeptide(L)'
;MDVARGSSSRGPSSPVPPPRPPQKRVGPAEFIAQVRDEGRKVTWPTRRETTITTIMVFIMVVAASLFFTVVDQALRYAVGLILGV
;
A
#
# COMPACT_ATOMS: atom_id res chain seq x y z
N MET A 1 20.13 1.60 -77.27
CA MET A 1 21.37 1.44 -76.51
C MET A 1 21.49 2.68 -75.64
N ASP A 2 20.90 2.62 -74.43
CA ASP A 2 21.67 2.41 -73.20
C ASP A 2 22.36 3.73 -72.78
N VAL A 3 22.20 4.33 -71.61
CA VAL A 3 21.75 3.85 -70.30
C VAL A 3 21.40 5.09 -69.48
N ALA A 4 20.27 5.01 -68.79
CA ALA A 4 19.96 5.88 -67.68
C ALA A 4 21.00 5.70 -66.56
N ARG A 5 21.65 6.78 -66.14
CA ARG A 5 22.38 6.77 -64.86
C ARG A 5 22.22 8.11 -64.12
N GLY A 6 20.97 8.44 -63.82
CA GLY A 6 20.63 9.29 -62.70
C GLY A 6 20.43 8.42 -61.47
N SER A 7 21.43 8.32 -60.60
CA SER A 7 21.27 7.73 -59.27
C SER A 7 22.18 8.43 -58.26
N SER A 8 21.96 9.73 -58.10
CA SER A 8 22.30 10.44 -56.87
C SER A 8 21.19 10.18 -55.85
N SER A 9 21.51 9.30 -54.92
CA SER A 9 20.74 8.94 -53.73
C SER A 9 20.32 10.18 -52.94
N ARG A 10 19.09 10.65 -53.16
CA ARG A 10 18.38 11.51 -52.21
C ARG A 10 17.59 10.61 -51.29
N GLY A 11 18.16 10.31 -50.12
CA GLY A 11 17.42 9.70 -49.02
C GLY A 11 16.25 10.60 -48.62
N PRO A 12 15.13 10.03 -48.12
CA PRO A 12 13.99 10.82 -47.66
C PRO A 12 14.43 11.70 -46.50
N SER A 13 14.40 13.01 -46.70
CA SER A 13 14.54 14.00 -45.63
C SER A 13 13.40 13.77 -44.63
N SER A 14 13.72 13.12 -43.50
CA SER A 14 12.75 12.91 -42.44
C SER A 14 12.34 14.27 -41.86
N PRO A 15 11.05 14.66 -41.91
CA PRO A 15 10.60 15.87 -41.24
C PRO A 15 10.84 15.70 -39.74
N VAL A 16 11.58 16.61 -39.13
CA VAL A 16 11.79 16.65 -37.68
C VAL A 16 10.41 16.76 -37.01
N PRO A 17 10.01 15.79 -36.16
CA PRO A 17 8.75 15.88 -35.44
C PRO A 17 8.74 17.14 -34.56
N PRO A 18 7.61 17.86 -34.48
CA PRO A 18 7.52 19.06 -33.68
C PRO A 18 7.89 18.77 -32.21
N PRO A 19 8.55 19.73 -31.52
CA PRO A 19 8.95 19.56 -30.13
C PRO A 19 7.72 19.20 -29.29
N ARG A 20 7.78 18.05 -28.61
CA ARG A 20 6.68 17.58 -27.76
C ARG A 20 6.46 18.62 -26.65
N PRO A 21 5.23 19.10 -26.44
CA PRO A 21 4.96 20.06 -25.39
C PRO A 21 5.43 19.49 -24.04
N PRO A 22 5.99 20.32 -23.15
CA PRO A 22 6.58 19.88 -21.90
C PRO A 22 5.54 19.09 -21.09
N GLN A 23 5.87 17.84 -20.78
CA GLN A 23 5.03 16.98 -19.95
C GLN A 23 4.83 17.67 -18.60
N LYS A 24 3.59 18.12 -18.34
CA LYS A 24 3.21 18.73 -17.08
C LYS A 24 3.37 17.68 -15.99
N ARG A 25 4.45 17.78 -15.22
CA ARG A 25 4.69 16.92 -14.06
C ARG A 25 3.52 17.13 -13.11
N VAL A 26 2.84 16.05 -12.74
CA VAL A 26 1.74 16.07 -11.77
C VAL A 26 2.20 16.84 -10.54
N GLY A 27 1.60 18.00 -10.32
CA GLY A 27 1.94 18.84 -9.18
C GLY A 27 1.44 18.19 -7.88
N PRO A 28 1.99 18.54 -6.70
CA PRO A 28 1.52 18.04 -5.41
C PRO A 28 -0.01 18.18 -5.21
N ALA A 29 -0.61 19.24 -5.77
CA ALA A 29 -2.05 19.47 -5.75
C ALA A 29 -2.85 18.47 -6.63
N GLU A 30 -2.28 18.03 -7.74
CA GLU A 30 -2.89 17.08 -8.69
C GLU A 30 -2.85 15.64 -8.11
N PHE A 31 -1.79 15.31 -7.36
CA PHE A 31 -1.69 14.06 -6.61
C PHE A 31 -2.75 13.92 -5.51
N ILE A 32 -3.07 14.98 -4.76
CA ILE A 32 -4.13 14.91 -3.74
C ILE A 32 -5.50 14.69 -4.39
N ALA A 33 -5.74 15.28 -5.55
CA ALA A 33 -6.97 15.02 -6.32
C ALA A 33 -7.05 13.54 -6.74
N GLN A 34 -5.95 12.97 -7.25
CA GLN A 34 -5.87 11.56 -7.62
C GLN A 34 -6.05 10.61 -6.42
N VAL A 35 -5.45 10.91 -5.26
CA VAL A 35 -5.62 10.12 -4.03
C VAL A 35 -7.06 10.16 -3.54
N ARG A 36 -7.74 11.31 -3.66
CA ARG A 36 -9.16 11.42 -3.31
C ARG A 36 -10.04 10.57 -4.24
N ASP A 37 -9.74 10.57 -5.54
CA ASP A 37 -10.47 9.75 -6.52
C ASP A 37 -10.24 8.25 -6.31
N GLU A 38 -9.03 7.83 -5.94
CA GLU A 38 -8.74 6.44 -5.57
C GLU A 38 -9.35 6.06 -4.21
N GLY A 39 -9.32 6.99 -3.24
CA GLY A 39 -9.91 6.82 -1.92
C GLY A 39 -11.43 6.61 -1.95
N ARG A 40 -12.13 7.13 -2.98
CA ARG A 40 -13.57 6.87 -3.20
C ARG A 40 -13.87 5.44 -3.62
N LYS A 41 -12.88 4.70 -4.15
CA LYS A 41 -13.01 3.27 -4.47
C LYS A 41 -12.83 2.39 -3.24
N VAL A 42 -12.26 2.93 -2.15
CA VAL A 42 -12.11 2.22 -0.88
C VAL A 42 -13.47 2.14 -0.21
N THR A 43 -14.05 0.95 -0.21
CA THR A 43 -15.24 0.66 0.58
C THR A 43 -14.80 0.49 2.03
N TRP A 44 -15.03 1.51 2.86
CA TRP A 44 -14.72 1.43 4.29
C TRP A 44 -15.72 0.51 4.99
N PRO A 45 -15.23 -0.32 5.93
CA PRO A 45 -16.07 -1.24 6.67
C PRO A 45 -17.14 -0.47 7.44
N THR A 46 -18.34 -1.03 7.50
CA THR A 46 -19.40 -0.42 8.30
C THR A 46 -19.05 -0.50 9.78
N ARG A 47 -19.59 0.43 10.60
CA ARG A 47 -19.42 0.42 12.06
C ARG A 47 -19.72 -0.96 12.66
N ARG A 48 -20.71 -1.67 12.10
CA ARG A 48 -21.12 -3.01 12.53
C ARG A 48 -20.03 -4.05 12.26
N GLU A 49 -19.44 -4.06 11.07
CA GLU A 49 -18.32 -4.96 10.74
C GLU A 49 -17.11 -4.71 11.62
N THR A 50 -16.75 -3.43 11.83
CA THR A 50 -15.66 -3.07 12.74
C THR A 50 -15.93 -3.57 14.15
N THR A 51 -17.13 -3.35 14.69
CA THR A 51 -17.50 -3.82 16.03
C THR A 51 -17.44 -5.34 16.14
N ILE A 52 -17.92 -6.09 15.14
CA ILE A 52 -17.88 -7.56 15.17
C ILE A 52 -16.44 -8.06 15.19
N THR A 53 -15.55 -7.54 14.32
CA THR A 53 -14.15 -7.95 14.33
C THR A 53 -13.43 -7.53 15.61
N THR A 54 -13.78 -6.38 16.20
CA THR A 54 -13.26 -5.96 17.50
C THR A 54 -13.70 -6.91 18.61
N ILE A 55 -14.97 -7.30 18.66
CA ILE A 55 -15.49 -8.23 19.68
C ILE A 55 -14.80 -9.59 19.57
N MET A 56 -14.61 -10.11 18.35
CA MET A 56 -13.91 -11.38 18.14
C MET A 56 -12.50 -11.35 18.74
N VAL A 57 -11.73 -10.28 18.48
CA VAL A 57 -10.40 -10.10 19.06
C VAL A 57 -10.48 -9.87 20.57
N PHE A 58 -11.48 -9.11 21.03
CA PHE A 58 -11.66 -8.80 22.45
C PHE A 58 -11.87 -10.07 23.29
N ILE A 59 -12.67 -11.02 22.80
CA ILE A 59 -12.88 -12.31 23.46
C ILE A 59 -11.56 -13.05 23.65
N MET A 60 -10.73 -13.13 22.59
CA MET A 60 -9.40 -13.75 22.67
C MET A 60 -8.49 -13.03 23.67
N VAL A 61 -8.50 -11.70 23.69
CA VAL A 61 -7.70 -10.89 24.62
C VAL A 61 -8.12 -11.13 26.06
N VAL A 62 -9.43 -11.21 26.33
CA VAL A 62 -9.97 -11.51 27.67
C VAL A 62 -9.61 -12.92 28.11
N ALA A 63 -9.69 -13.90 27.22
CA ALA A 63 -9.26 -15.27 27.52
C ALA A 63 -7.76 -15.35 27.84
N ALA A 64 -6.91 -14.69 27.03
CA ALA A 64 -5.48 -14.63 27.25
C ALA A 64 -5.13 -13.90 28.55
N SER A 65 -5.80 -12.78 28.87
CA SER A 65 -5.52 -12.02 30.09
C SER A 65 -5.88 -12.81 31.35
N LEU A 66 -6.99 -13.55 31.34
CA LEU A 66 -7.36 -14.47 32.41
C LEU A 66 -6.32 -15.58 32.58
N PHE A 67 -5.90 -16.21 31.48
CA PHE A 67 -4.86 -17.24 31.52
C PHE A 67 -3.55 -16.71 32.12
N PHE A 68 -3.05 -15.57 31.62
CA PHE A 68 -1.84 -14.97 32.15
C PHE A 68 -1.98 -14.60 33.62
N THR A 69 -3.14 -14.06 34.04
CA THR A 69 -3.38 -13.74 35.45
C THR A 69 -3.23 -14.96 36.35
N VAL A 70 -3.76 -16.12 35.94
CA VAL A 70 -3.63 -17.38 36.71
C VAL A 70 -2.17 -17.85 36.73
N VAL A 71 -1.48 -17.80 35.58
CA VAL A 71 -0.07 -18.18 35.49
C VAL A 71 0.81 -17.28 36.35
N ASP A 72 0.58 -15.96 36.31
CA ASP A 72 1.30 -14.99 37.12
C ASP A 72 1.09 -15.24 38.60
N GLN A 73 -0.14 -15.57 39.02
CA GLN A 73 -0.43 -15.95 40.40
C GLN A 73 0.32 -17.23 40.79
N ALA A 74 0.24 -18.27 39.96
CA ALA A 74 0.93 -19.53 40.21
C ALA A 74 2.45 -19.33 40.32
N LEU A 75 3.04 -18.53 39.42
CA LEU A 75 4.45 -18.19 39.45
C LEU A 75 4.82 -17.39 40.70
N ARG A 76 3.99 -16.42 41.13
CA ARG A 76 4.23 -15.68 42.38
C ARG A 76 4.28 -16.61 43.59
N TYR A 77 3.35 -17.55 43.69
CA TYR A 77 3.35 -18.54 44.78
C TYR A 77 4.55 -19.48 44.71
N ALA A 78 4.87 -19.99 43.51
CA ALA A 78 6.01 -20.87 43.31
C ALA A 78 7.35 -20.19 43.63
N VAL A 79 7.52 -18.93 43.20
CA VAL A 79 8.71 -18.13 43.50
C VAL A 79 8.78 -17.80 44.99
N GLY A 80 7.66 -17.48 45.65
CA GLY A 80 7.61 -17.30 47.11
C GLY A 80 8.12 -18.53 47.86
N LEU A 81 7.61 -19.71 47.49
CA LEU A 81 8.07 -21.00 48.02
C LEU A 81 9.57 -21.25 47.83
N ILE A 82 10.13 -20.89 46.66
CA ILE A 82 11.56 -21.06 46.37
C ILE A 82 12.42 -20.07 47.15
N LEU A 83 11.97 -18.82 47.28
CA LEU A 83 12.67 -17.78 48.04
C LEU A 83 12.49 -17.93 49.56
N GLY A 84 11.62 -18.85 50.00
CA GLY A 84 11.39 -19.16 51.41
C GLY A 84 10.59 -18.10 52.16
N VAL A 85 9.78 -17.31 51.45
CA VAL A 85 8.82 -16.32 52.01
C VAL A 85 7.39 -16.84 51.96
#